data_AF-A0A529MAX6-F1
#
_entry.id   AF-A0A529MAX6-F1
#
_cell.length_a   1.000
_cell.length_b   1.000
_cell.length_c   1.000
_cell.angle_alpha   90.00
_cell.angle_beta   90.00
_cell.angle_gamma   90.00
#
_symmetry.space_group_name_H-M   'P 1'
#
loop_
_entity.id
_entity.type
_entity.pdbx_description
1 polymer ?
#
loop_
_entity_poly.entity_id
_entity_poly.type
_entity_poly.pdbx_seq_one_letter_code
_entity_poly.pdbx_strand_id
1 'polypeptide(L)'
;LSGDPIRALAVLVVATPCPLILAAPVAFIGGVSRAARAGILMKGSAALEALAQIRTAIFDKTGTLTLGGAELIEIDVAPGQGTDEPLRLLASLEQASHHVLADSIVRIARHGNLLLSQPCDVREHRGEGLEGQVDGISVVAGSRPLVLGSGPLPNWAESGESRYRDTQVLRVFVAIDGRLAAVFTFGDAIREDAPGTVEALRSAGVTRIVLLTGDDGAAAEKVSASLDLDAVFA
;
A
#
# COMPACT_ATOMS: atom_id res chain seq x y z
N LEU A 1 -58.21 -38.77 10.21
CA LEU A 1 -56.94 -39.27 10.81
C LEU A 1 -57.10 -40.76 11.07
N SER A 2 -56.07 -41.59 10.87
CA SER A 2 -56.19 -43.06 10.86
C SER A 2 -56.45 -43.72 12.22
N GLY A 3 -56.25 -43.01 13.34
CA GLY A 3 -56.38 -43.55 14.71
C GLY A 3 -55.32 -44.59 15.10
N ASP A 4 -54.39 -44.90 14.19
CA ASP A 4 -53.38 -45.94 14.34
C ASP A 4 -52.05 -45.35 14.85
N PRO A 5 -51.61 -45.70 16.08
CA PRO A 5 -50.38 -45.18 16.68
C PRO A 5 -49.12 -45.59 15.92
N ILE A 6 -49.13 -46.73 15.21
CA ILE A 6 -47.97 -47.19 14.41
C ILE A 6 -47.79 -46.28 13.20
N ARG A 7 -48.90 -45.91 12.53
CA ARG A 7 -48.87 -44.97 11.41
C ARG A 7 -48.44 -43.57 11.85
N ALA A 8 -48.84 -43.13 13.04
CA ALA A 8 -48.38 -41.86 13.61
C ALA A 8 -46.86 -41.86 13.84
N LEU A 9 -46.31 -42.93 14.41
CA LEU A 9 -44.87 -43.08 14.62
C LEU A 9 -44.09 -43.11 13.30
N ALA A 10 -44.58 -43.84 12.29
CA ALA A 10 -43.92 -43.93 10.98
C ALA A 10 -43.77 -42.56 10.30
N VAL A 11 -44.78 -41.69 10.39
CA VAL A 11 -44.71 -40.33 9.86
C VAL A 11 -43.66 -39.50 10.58
N LEU A 12 -43.56 -39.59 11.91
CA LEU A 12 -42.56 -38.85 12.69
C LEU A 12 -41.13 -39.29 12.37
N VAL A 13 -40.89 -40.59 12.21
CA VAL A 13 -39.56 -41.13 11.88
C VAL A 13 -39.15 -40.68 10.47
N VAL A 14 -40.03 -40.80 9.48
CA VAL A 14 -39.74 -40.36 8.09
C VAL A 14 -39.60 -38.85 8.00
N ALA A 15 -40.30 -38.08 8.84
CA ALA A 15 -40.20 -36.63 8.88
C ALA A 15 -38.88 -36.11 9.48
N THR A 16 -38.05 -36.97 10.09
CA THR A 16 -36.78 -36.54 10.70
C THR A 16 -35.73 -36.33 9.59
N PRO A 17 -35.26 -35.11 9.33
CA PRO A 17 -34.46 -34.82 8.15
C PRO A 17 -32.97 -35.06 8.41
N CYS A 18 -32.57 -36.32 8.60
CA CYS A 18 -31.19 -36.70 8.91
C CYS A 18 -30.15 -36.13 7.92
N PRO A 19 -30.38 -36.11 6.59
CA PRO A 19 -29.43 -35.50 5.64
C PRO A 19 -29.29 -33.99 5.80
N LEU A 20 -30.36 -33.31 6.21
CA LEU A 20 -30.37 -31.85 6.38
C LEU A 20 -29.47 -31.42 7.54
N ILE A 21 -29.39 -32.24 8.59
CA ILE A 21 -28.55 -32.00 9.78
C ILE A 21 -27.05 -31.92 9.39
N LEU A 22 -26.62 -32.71 8.39
CA LEU A 22 -25.22 -32.74 7.95
C LEU A 22 -24.90 -31.76 6.82
N ALA A 23 -25.90 -31.28 6.07
CA ALA A 23 -25.70 -30.46 4.89
C ALA A 23 -24.93 -29.16 5.21
N ALA A 24 -25.36 -28.42 6.23
CA ALA A 24 -24.75 -27.14 6.60
C ALA A 24 -23.32 -27.30 7.14
N PRO A 25 -23.03 -28.17 8.14
CA PRO A 25 -21.65 -28.38 8.62
C PRO A 25 -20.67 -28.77 7.51
N VAL A 26 -21.08 -29.66 6.60
CA VAL A 26 -20.22 -30.10 5.48
C VAL A 26 -19.93 -28.93 4.53
N ALA A 27 -20.95 -28.13 4.19
CA ALA A 27 -20.76 -26.95 3.34
C ALA A 27 -19.83 -25.92 3.99
N PHE A 28 -19.98 -25.65 5.29
CA PHE A 28 -19.12 -24.71 6.02
C PHE A 28 -17.67 -25.19 6.11
N ILE A 29 -17.44 -26.43 6.50
CA ILE A 29 -16.09 -27.00 6.60
C ILE A 29 -15.42 -26.99 5.22
N GLY A 30 -16.16 -27.36 4.17
CA GLY A 30 -15.68 -27.29 2.78
C GLY A 30 -15.34 -25.86 2.36
N GLY A 31 -16.19 -24.89 2.67
CA GLY A 31 -16.00 -23.47 2.39
C GLY A 31 -14.78 -22.89 3.10
N VAL A 32 -14.66 -23.11 4.41
CA VAL A 32 -13.51 -22.67 5.22
C VAL A 32 -12.21 -23.33 4.73
N SER A 33 -12.23 -24.61 4.41
CA SER A 33 -11.07 -25.33 3.86
C SER A 33 -10.63 -24.77 2.49
N ARG A 34 -11.59 -24.37 1.62
CA ARG A 34 -11.28 -23.70 0.35
C ARG A 34 -10.70 -22.30 0.58
N ALA A 35 -11.29 -21.52 1.48
CA ALA A 35 -10.81 -20.18 1.83
C ALA A 35 -9.37 -20.24 2.38
N ALA A 36 -9.08 -21.16 3.29
CA ALA A 36 -7.75 -21.34 3.86
C ALA A 36 -6.69 -21.69 2.80
N ARG A 37 -7.04 -22.52 1.80
CA ARG A 37 -6.16 -22.82 0.65
C ARG A 37 -5.86 -21.60 -0.22
N ALA A 38 -6.72 -20.58 -0.18
CA ALA A 38 -6.52 -19.30 -0.83
C ALA A 38 -5.89 -18.25 0.11
N GLY A 39 -5.40 -18.64 1.29
CA GLY A 39 -4.81 -17.72 2.27
C GLY A 39 -5.82 -16.90 3.09
N ILE A 40 -7.12 -17.20 2.98
CA ILE A 40 -8.19 -16.49 3.69
C ILE A 40 -8.50 -17.25 4.99
N LEU A 41 -8.15 -16.64 6.13
CA LEU A 41 -8.44 -17.19 7.45
C LEU A 41 -9.84 -16.76 7.92
N MET A 42 -10.77 -17.71 7.97
CA MET A 42 -12.12 -17.48 8.49
C MET A 42 -12.28 -17.97 9.93
N LYS A 43 -12.75 -17.10 10.83
CA LYS A 43 -13.04 -17.44 12.23
C LYS A 43 -14.47 -17.96 12.38
N GLY A 44 -14.68 -19.23 12.03
CA GLY A 44 -15.97 -19.93 12.18
C GLY A 44 -16.94 -19.74 11.02
N SER A 45 -18.08 -20.45 11.08
CA SER A 45 -19.09 -20.47 10.01
C SER A 45 -19.90 -19.17 9.92
N ALA A 46 -20.15 -18.50 11.05
CA ALA A 46 -20.93 -17.26 11.09
C ALA A 46 -20.32 -16.15 10.22
N ALA A 47 -18.98 -16.10 10.11
CA ALA A 47 -18.30 -15.15 9.23
C ALA A 47 -18.61 -15.42 7.76
N LEU A 48 -18.64 -16.69 7.33
CA LEU A 48 -18.96 -17.06 5.95
C LEU A 48 -20.42 -16.74 5.60
N GLU A 49 -21.34 -17.02 6.51
CA GLU A 49 -22.76 -16.67 6.36
C GLU A 49 -22.95 -15.15 6.25
N ALA A 50 -22.32 -14.39 7.14
CA ALA A 50 -22.39 -12.93 7.12
C ALA A 50 -21.80 -12.35 5.83
N LEU A 51 -20.62 -12.83 5.41
CA LEU A 51 -19.97 -12.44 4.16
C LEU A 51 -20.85 -12.67 2.94
N ALA A 52 -21.66 -13.75 2.92
CA ALA A 52 -22.57 -14.03 1.81
C ALA A 52 -23.71 -13.00 1.67
N GLN A 53 -23.98 -12.21 2.71
CA GLN A 53 -25.08 -11.25 2.75
C GLN A 53 -24.63 -9.79 2.65
N ILE A 54 -23.33 -9.51 2.62
CA ILE A 54 -22.84 -8.12 2.62
C ILE A 54 -23.25 -7.38 1.35
N ARG A 55 -23.62 -6.12 1.52
CA ARG A 55 -23.88 -5.17 0.43
C ARG A 55 -22.96 -3.96 0.46
N THR A 56 -22.26 -3.77 1.57
CA THR A 56 -21.37 -2.64 1.80
C THR A 56 -20.02 -3.16 2.26
N ALA A 57 -18.94 -2.67 1.64
CA ALA A 57 -17.58 -2.85 2.11
C ALA A 57 -17.04 -1.50 2.60
N ILE A 58 -16.46 -1.48 3.79
CA ILE A 58 -15.77 -0.31 4.34
C ILE A 58 -14.31 -0.69 4.46
N PHE A 59 -13.45 0.05 3.77
CA PHE A 59 -12.03 -0.17 3.75
C PHE A 59 -11.33 0.85 4.62
N ASP A 60 -10.36 0.35 5.39
CA ASP A 60 -9.26 1.20 5.86
C ASP A 60 -8.38 1.59 4.67
N LYS A 61 -7.65 2.70 4.78
CA LYS A 61 -6.73 3.15 3.73
C LYS A 61 -5.38 2.45 3.88
N THR A 62 -4.66 2.82 4.93
CA THR A 62 -3.24 2.57 5.13
C THR A 62 -2.98 1.08 5.35
N GLY A 63 -2.24 0.46 4.44
CA GLY A 63 -1.90 -0.97 4.51
C GLY A 63 -3.02 -1.91 4.03
N THR A 64 -4.19 -1.38 3.68
CA THR A 64 -5.32 -2.15 3.13
C THR A 64 -5.52 -1.87 1.65
N LEU A 65 -5.93 -0.66 1.27
CA LEU A 65 -5.99 -0.24 -0.14
C LEU A 65 -4.65 0.27 -0.65
N THR A 66 -3.78 0.64 0.28
CA THR A 66 -2.42 1.07 0.02
C THR A 66 -1.41 0.10 0.61
N LEU A 67 -0.14 0.29 0.29
CA LEU A 67 0.95 -0.54 0.80
C LEU A 67 1.26 -0.24 2.28
N GLY A 68 0.80 0.90 2.82
CA GLY A 68 0.94 1.24 4.24
C GLY A 68 2.35 1.63 4.63
N GLY A 69 3.16 2.06 3.66
CA GLY A 69 4.56 2.40 3.82
C GLY A 69 4.99 3.49 2.85
N ALA A 70 6.17 4.05 3.08
CA ALA A 70 6.75 5.08 2.24
C ALA A 70 7.39 4.44 0.99
N GLU A 71 6.59 4.31 -0.06
CA GLU A 71 7.02 3.83 -1.37
C GLU A 71 7.37 5.00 -2.28
N LEU A 72 8.32 4.81 -3.18
CA LEU A 72 8.72 5.85 -4.13
C LEU A 72 7.61 6.07 -5.16
N ILE A 73 6.97 7.23 -5.10
CA ILE A 73 5.82 7.56 -5.97
C ILE A 73 6.21 8.52 -7.10
N GLU A 74 7.28 9.30 -6.94
CA GLU A 74 7.73 10.22 -7.96
C GLU A 74 9.24 10.53 -7.83
N ILE A 75 9.90 10.72 -8.98
CA ILE A 75 11.26 11.26 -9.07
C ILE A 75 11.22 12.48 -9.98
N ASP A 76 11.46 13.67 -9.43
CA ASP A 76 11.75 14.86 -10.21
C ASP A 76 13.27 14.92 -10.45
N VAL A 77 13.71 15.10 -11.70
CA VAL A 77 15.13 15.22 -12.05
C VAL A 77 15.45 16.54 -12.74
N ALA A 78 16.69 17.00 -12.59
CA ALA A 78 17.19 18.18 -13.27
C ALA A 78 17.12 18.02 -14.80
N PRO A 79 16.83 19.09 -15.56
CA PRO A 79 16.73 19.03 -17.02
C PRO A 79 17.98 18.42 -17.67
N GLY A 80 17.77 17.45 -18.58
CA GLY A 80 18.85 16.77 -19.29
C GLY A 80 19.50 15.62 -18.51
N GLN A 81 18.99 15.28 -17.32
CA GLN A 81 19.40 14.09 -16.57
C GLN A 81 18.33 13.00 -16.62
N GLY A 82 18.78 11.74 -16.54
CA GLY A 82 17.90 10.59 -16.33
C GLY A 82 17.69 10.30 -14.84
N THR A 83 16.74 9.42 -14.52
CA THR A 83 16.42 8.99 -13.16
C THR A 83 17.46 8.05 -12.56
N ASP A 84 18.13 7.27 -13.40
CA ASP A 84 18.93 6.13 -12.95
C ASP A 84 20.19 6.56 -12.20
N GLU A 85 20.89 7.59 -12.67
CA GLU A 85 22.15 8.03 -12.03
C GLU A 85 21.90 8.67 -10.66
N PRO A 86 20.96 9.62 -10.49
CA PRO A 86 20.61 10.12 -9.16
C PRO A 86 20.10 9.02 -8.23
N LEU A 87 19.32 8.05 -8.73
CA LEU A 87 18.82 6.93 -7.93
C LEU A 87 19.97 6.01 -7.51
N ARG A 88 20.90 5.70 -8.41
CA ARG A 88 22.09 4.88 -8.14
C ARG A 88 22.96 5.53 -7.05
N LEU A 89 23.22 6.82 -7.17
CA LEU A 89 24.04 7.57 -6.22
C LEU A 89 23.36 7.70 -4.85
N LEU A 90 22.06 8.04 -4.83
CA LEU A 90 21.27 8.08 -3.60
C LEU A 90 21.27 6.70 -2.91
N ALA A 91 20.92 5.64 -3.64
CA ALA A 91 20.90 4.28 -3.10
C ALA A 91 22.27 3.82 -2.61
N SER A 92 23.35 4.22 -3.32
CA SER A 92 24.71 3.90 -2.90
C SER A 92 25.05 4.58 -1.56
N LEU A 93 24.70 5.85 -1.39
CA LEU A 93 24.90 6.61 -0.15
C LEU A 93 24.05 6.04 1.00
N GLU A 94 22.78 5.72 0.74
CA GLU A 94 21.84 5.17 1.74
C GLU A 94 22.25 3.77 2.26
N GLN A 95 23.21 3.07 1.64
CA GLN A 95 23.77 1.84 2.22
C GLN A 95 24.46 2.07 3.57
N ALA A 96 24.85 3.31 3.89
CA ALA A 96 25.43 3.69 5.18
C ALA A 96 24.39 4.25 6.18
N SER A 97 23.12 4.28 5.80
CA SER A 97 22.00 4.86 6.57
C SER A 97 21.28 3.82 7.42
N HIS A 98 20.73 4.26 8.55
CA HIS A 98 19.79 3.47 9.35
C HIS A 98 18.35 4.01 9.27
N HIS A 99 18.09 4.91 8.31
CA HIS A 99 16.78 5.51 8.14
C HIS A 99 15.76 4.51 7.58
N VAL A 100 14.49 4.64 7.94
CA VAL A 100 13.39 3.75 7.49
C VAL A 100 13.23 3.70 5.96
N LEU A 101 13.68 4.75 5.25
CA LEU A 101 13.64 4.82 3.79
C LEU A 101 14.84 4.16 3.11
N ALA A 102 15.95 3.95 3.81
CA ALA A 102 17.21 3.50 3.23
C ALA A 102 17.05 2.15 2.52
N ASP A 103 16.45 1.18 3.21
CA ASP A 103 16.19 -0.15 2.66
C ASP A 103 15.27 -0.11 1.44
N SER A 104 14.24 0.74 1.45
CA SER A 104 13.33 0.92 0.32
C SER A 104 14.07 1.48 -0.90
N ILE A 105 14.88 2.51 -0.71
CA ILE A 105 15.68 3.15 -1.78
C ILE A 105 16.67 2.13 -2.39
N VAL A 106 17.42 1.41 -1.53
CA VAL A 106 18.38 0.39 -1.96
C VAL A 106 17.68 -0.73 -2.72
N ARG A 107 16.52 -1.18 -2.25
CA ARG A 107 15.71 -2.22 -2.90
C ARG A 107 15.22 -1.78 -4.28
N ILE A 108 14.75 -0.53 -4.41
CA ILE A 108 14.27 0.03 -5.68
C ILE A 108 15.41 0.07 -6.71
N ALA A 109 16.58 0.60 -6.33
CA ALA A 109 17.72 0.67 -7.23
C ALA A 109 18.19 -0.73 -7.68
N ARG A 110 18.20 -1.71 -6.78
CA ARG A 110 18.54 -3.10 -7.13
C ARG A 110 17.52 -3.74 -8.06
N HIS A 111 16.22 -3.48 -7.88
CA HIS A 111 15.18 -3.93 -8.82
C HIS A 111 15.35 -3.32 -10.21
N GLY A 112 15.82 -2.06 -10.27
CA GLY A 112 16.21 -1.39 -11.52
C GLY A 112 17.51 -1.92 -12.14
N ASN A 113 18.13 -2.96 -11.59
CA ASN A 113 19.45 -3.48 -12.00
C ASN A 113 20.57 -2.45 -11.94
N LEU A 114 20.47 -1.45 -11.05
CA LEU A 114 21.53 -0.47 -10.84
C LEU A 114 22.64 -1.07 -9.98
N LEU A 115 23.88 -0.94 -10.44
CA LEU A 115 25.07 -1.34 -9.70
C LEU A 115 25.40 -0.29 -8.64
N LEU A 116 25.23 -0.66 -7.38
CA LEU A 116 25.53 0.20 -6.24
C LEU A 116 27.01 0.12 -5.86
N SER A 117 27.58 1.25 -5.47
CA SER A 117 28.97 1.38 -5.03
C SER A 117 29.01 1.61 -3.52
N GLN A 118 30.10 1.19 -2.86
CA GLN A 118 30.30 1.47 -1.44
C GLN A 118 30.59 2.97 -1.26
N PRO A 119 29.83 3.70 -0.43
CA PRO A 119 30.11 5.10 -0.17
C PRO A 119 31.32 5.25 0.76
N CYS A 120 32.03 6.37 0.65
CA CYS A 120 33.14 6.75 1.54
C CYS A 120 32.94 8.16 2.10
N ASP A 121 33.66 8.48 3.19
CA ASP A 121 33.58 9.76 3.90
C ASP A 121 32.16 10.18 4.29
N VAL A 122 31.31 9.20 4.60
CA VAL A 122 29.90 9.42 4.93
C VAL A 122 29.77 10.13 6.28
N ARG A 123 28.95 11.17 6.32
CA ARG A 123 28.55 11.88 7.54
C ARG A 123 27.03 11.98 7.59
N GLU A 124 26.50 11.66 8.76
CA GLU A 124 25.08 11.74 9.04
C GLU A 124 24.74 13.05 9.75
N HIS A 125 23.85 13.83 9.16
CA HIS A 125 23.21 14.99 9.75
C HIS A 125 21.89 14.54 10.36
N ARG A 126 21.88 14.32 11.68
CA ARG A 126 20.75 13.70 12.38
C ARG A 126 19.43 14.40 12.09
N GLY A 127 18.46 13.66 11.56
CA GLY A 127 17.13 14.17 11.21
C GLY A 127 17.09 15.01 9.93
N GLU A 128 18.23 15.25 9.30
CA GLU A 128 18.34 16.06 8.08
C GLU A 128 18.82 15.25 6.87
N GLY A 129 19.69 14.26 7.02
CA GLY A 129 20.16 13.43 5.90
C GLY A 129 21.62 13.01 5.99
N LEU A 130 22.23 12.71 4.84
CA LEU A 130 23.58 12.19 4.68
C LEU A 130 24.37 13.01 3.65
N GLU A 131 25.68 13.16 3.90
CA GLU A 131 26.65 13.61 2.91
C GLU A 131 27.78 12.58 2.78
N GLY A 132 28.36 12.43 1.60
CA GLY A 132 29.49 11.53 1.37
C GLY A 132 29.94 11.52 -0.08
N GLN A 133 30.79 10.54 -0.41
CA GLN A 133 31.24 10.32 -1.78
C GLN A 133 30.89 8.92 -2.28
N VAL A 134 30.50 8.83 -3.55
CA VAL A 134 30.23 7.58 -4.26
C VAL A 134 30.99 7.64 -5.58
N ASP A 135 31.89 6.69 -5.83
CA ASP A 135 32.76 6.68 -7.02
C ASP A 135 33.53 8.00 -7.26
N GLY A 136 33.89 8.70 -6.17
CA GLY A 136 34.56 10.00 -6.20
C GLY A 136 33.66 11.20 -6.48
N ILE A 137 32.34 10.98 -6.61
CA ILE A 137 31.33 12.03 -6.81
C ILE A 137 30.77 12.46 -5.45
N SER A 138 30.68 13.77 -5.21
CA SER A 138 30.11 14.29 -3.97
C SER A 138 28.59 14.19 -4.00
N VAL A 139 28.00 13.53 -3.01
CA VAL A 139 26.55 13.34 -2.89
C VAL A 139 26.06 13.84 -1.54
N VAL A 140 25.02 14.67 -1.54
CA VAL A 140 24.29 15.10 -0.34
C VAL A 140 22.82 14.77 -0.54
N ALA A 141 22.24 14.00 0.38
CA ALA A 141 20.86 13.55 0.30
C ALA A 141 20.11 13.80 1.61
N GLY A 142 18.90 14.33 1.53
CA GLY A 142 18.06 14.52 2.72
C GLY A 142 17.04 15.63 2.59
N SER A 143 16.85 16.36 3.68
CA SER A 143 15.95 17.49 3.80
C SER A 143 16.36 18.66 2.91
N ARG A 144 15.38 19.50 2.57
CA ARG A 144 15.61 20.71 1.78
C ARG A 144 16.68 21.64 2.39
N PRO A 145 16.66 21.96 3.71
CA PRO A 145 17.68 22.80 4.32
C PRO A 145 19.10 22.24 4.19
N LEU A 146 19.28 20.91 4.31
CA LEU A 146 20.59 20.30 4.18
C LEU A 146 21.16 20.44 2.76
N VAL A 147 20.31 20.23 1.76
CA VAL A 147 20.73 20.14 0.35
C VAL A 147 20.82 21.53 -0.31
N LEU A 148 19.89 22.42 -0.01
CA LEU A 148 19.79 23.74 -0.64
C LEU A 148 20.16 24.90 0.29
N GLY A 149 20.32 24.66 1.59
CA GLY A 149 20.43 25.73 2.57
C GLY A 149 19.22 26.67 2.52
N SER A 150 19.49 27.97 2.44
CA SER A 150 18.46 29.02 2.24
C SER A 150 18.17 29.31 0.77
N GLY A 151 18.70 28.51 -0.16
CA GLY A 151 18.51 28.69 -1.61
C GLY A 151 17.09 28.38 -2.08
N PRO A 152 16.62 29.03 -3.16
CA PRO A 152 15.32 28.73 -3.74
C PRO A 152 15.31 27.33 -4.38
N LEU A 153 14.12 26.74 -4.43
CA LEU A 153 13.89 25.52 -5.21
C LEU A 153 13.95 25.87 -6.71
N PRO A 154 14.65 25.10 -7.55
CA PRO A 154 14.58 25.29 -9.00
C PRO A 154 13.16 25.03 -9.54
N ASN A 155 12.74 25.79 -10.55
CA ASN A 155 11.39 25.71 -11.14
C ASN A 155 10.97 24.28 -11.54
N TRP A 156 11.92 23.44 -11.99
CA TRP A 156 11.63 22.06 -12.37
C TRP A 156 11.19 21.19 -11.17
N ALA A 157 11.66 21.51 -9.96
CA ALA A 157 11.33 20.79 -8.73
C ALA A 157 10.14 21.40 -7.96
N GLU A 158 9.77 22.65 -8.25
CA GLU A 158 8.58 23.32 -7.66
C GLU A 158 7.27 22.61 -8.06
N SER A 159 7.21 22.06 -9.27
CA SER A 159 6.02 21.38 -9.77
C SER A 159 5.63 20.18 -8.89
N GLY A 160 6.61 19.38 -8.45
CA GLY A 160 6.39 18.28 -7.51
C GLY A 160 6.00 18.73 -6.11
N GLU A 161 6.51 19.89 -5.66
CA GLU A 161 6.07 20.47 -4.38
C GLU A 161 4.60 20.87 -4.42
N SER A 162 4.14 21.40 -5.56
CA SER A 162 2.74 21.77 -5.75
C SER A 162 1.82 20.53 -5.80
N ARG A 163 2.23 19.45 -6.48
CA ARG A 163 1.42 18.21 -6.61
C ARG A 163 1.08 17.56 -5.27
N TYR A 164 1.98 17.62 -4.30
CA TYR A 164 1.85 16.97 -2.99
C TYR A 164 1.76 17.94 -1.82
N ARG A 165 1.47 19.22 -2.07
CA ARG A 165 1.37 20.25 -1.01
C ARG A 165 0.43 19.85 0.13
N ASP A 166 -0.71 19.28 -0.23
CA ASP A 166 -1.78 18.88 0.69
C ASP A 166 -1.78 17.34 0.88
N THR A 167 -0.62 16.70 0.79
CA THR A 167 -0.50 15.25 0.97
C THR A 167 0.70 14.95 1.83
N GLN A 168 0.54 14.05 2.79
CA GLN A 168 1.65 13.61 3.62
C GLN A 168 2.59 12.74 2.77
N VAL A 169 3.68 13.36 2.33
CA VAL A 169 4.76 12.71 1.60
C VAL A 169 6.10 13.01 2.28
N LEU A 170 7.03 12.07 2.19
CA LEU A 170 8.42 12.26 2.55
C LEU A 170 9.20 12.64 1.31
N ARG A 171 10.08 13.63 1.39
CA ARG A 171 10.89 14.06 0.25
C ARG A 171 12.37 14.00 0.58
N VAL A 172 13.13 13.37 -0.29
CA VAL A 172 14.59 13.31 -0.23
C VAL A 172 15.14 14.10 -1.40
N PHE A 173 15.73 15.25 -1.09
CA PHE A 173 16.46 16.09 -2.03
C PHE A 173 17.84 15.49 -2.21
N VAL A 174 18.37 15.50 -3.43
CA VAL A 174 19.70 14.95 -3.74
C VAL A 174 20.49 15.97 -4.53
N ALA A 175 21.60 16.42 -3.97
CA ALA A 175 22.61 17.19 -4.68
C ALA A 175 23.80 16.31 -5.09
N ILE A 176 24.24 16.50 -6.33
CA ILE A 176 25.43 15.89 -6.91
C ILE A 176 26.39 17.03 -7.24
N ASP A 177 27.63 16.95 -6.73
CA ASP A 177 28.66 17.99 -6.87
C ASP A 177 28.14 19.40 -6.54
N GLY A 178 27.37 19.50 -5.46
CA GLY A 178 26.82 20.76 -4.93
C GLY A 178 25.64 21.33 -5.72
N ARG A 179 25.07 20.60 -6.67
CA ARG A 179 23.88 21.01 -7.43
C ARG A 179 22.73 20.05 -7.22
N LEU A 180 21.53 20.57 -6.94
CA LEU A 180 20.32 19.74 -6.87
C LEU A 180 20.11 19.00 -8.19
N ALA A 181 20.16 17.68 -8.12
CA ALA A 181 20.06 16.78 -9.26
C ALA A 181 18.70 16.08 -9.31
N ALA A 182 18.14 15.74 -8.15
CA ALA A 182 16.85 15.07 -8.07
C ALA A 182 16.11 15.34 -6.76
N VAL A 183 14.79 15.14 -6.78
CA VAL A 183 13.92 15.08 -5.61
C VAL A 183 13.11 13.79 -5.69
N PHE A 184 13.28 12.93 -4.68
CA PHE A 184 12.55 11.67 -4.56
C PHE A 184 11.38 11.89 -3.60
N THR A 185 10.17 11.60 -4.06
CA THR A 185 8.96 11.72 -3.25
C THR A 185 8.47 10.33 -2.89
N PHE A 186 8.36 10.07 -1.59
CA PHE A 186 7.84 8.84 -1.03
C PHE A 186 6.49 9.11 -0.40
N GLY A 187 5.54 8.22 -0.65
CA GLY A 187 4.21 8.32 -0.09
C GLY A 187 3.53 6.97 -0.05
N ASP A 188 2.31 6.99 0.45
CA ASP A 188 1.49 5.79 0.53
C ASP A 188 0.88 5.49 -0.84
N ALA A 189 1.40 4.45 -1.50
CA ALA A 189 0.99 4.05 -2.84
C ALA A 189 -0.21 3.10 -2.79
N ILE A 190 -1.17 3.30 -3.69
CA ILE A 190 -2.29 2.37 -3.91
C ILE A 190 -1.74 1.02 -4.36
N ARG A 191 -2.28 -0.07 -3.82
CA ARG A 191 -1.87 -1.42 -4.24
C ARG A 191 -2.27 -1.67 -5.69
N GLU A 192 -1.43 -2.37 -6.43
CA GLU A 192 -1.67 -2.71 -7.83
C GLU A 192 -2.96 -3.53 -8.03
N ASP A 193 -3.30 -4.38 -7.07
CA ASP A 193 -4.50 -5.23 -7.08
C ASP A 193 -5.77 -4.54 -6.56
N ALA A 194 -5.67 -3.33 -5.98
CA ALA A 194 -6.80 -2.64 -5.38
C ALA A 194 -7.91 -2.30 -6.39
N PRO A 195 -7.65 -1.74 -7.59
CA PRO A 195 -8.70 -1.45 -8.56
C PRO A 195 -9.46 -2.72 -8.98
N GLY A 196 -8.74 -3.80 -9.29
CA GLY A 196 -9.35 -5.08 -9.67
C GLY A 196 -10.15 -5.71 -8.53
N THR A 197 -9.71 -5.54 -7.28
CA THR A 197 -10.43 -6.01 -6.09
C THR A 197 -11.75 -5.26 -5.90
N VAL A 198 -11.74 -3.93 -6.06
CA VAL A 198 -12.95 -3.09 -5.99
C VAL A 198 -13.97 -3.53 -7.03
N GLU A 199 -13.53 -3.73 -8.28
CA GLU A 199 -14.40 -4.20 -9.37
C GLU A 199 -14.95 -5.62 -9.11
N ALA A 200 -14.11 -6.53 -8.62
CA ALA A 200 -14.52 -7.88 -8.25
C ALA A 200 -15.57 -7.89 -7.13
N LEU A 201 -15.44 -7.01 -6.14
CA LEU A 201 -16.43 -6.87 -5.07
C LEU A 201 -17.76 -6.33 -5.58
N ARG A 202 -17.73 -5.32 -6.47
CA ARG A 202 -18.93 -4.83 -7.14
C ARG A 202 -19.62 -5.95 -7.92
N SER A 203 -18.86 -6.72 -8.68
CA SER A 203 -19.35 -7.88 -9.44
C SER A 203 -19.91 -8.99 -8.55
N ALA A 204 -19.40 -9.13 -7.33
CA ALA A 204 -19.90 -10.07 -6.32
C ALA A 204 -21.17 -9.59 -5.59
N GLY A 205 -21.67 -8.38 -5.87
CA GLY A 205 -22.91 -7.84 -5.34
C GLY A 205 -22.75 -6.86 -4.18
N VAL A 206 -21.53 -6.39 -3.92
CA VAL A 206 -21.27 -5.23 -3.03
C VAL A 206 -21.65 -3.97 -3.80
N THR A 207 -22.73 -3.31 -3.37
CA THR A 207 -23.27 -2.13 -4.05
C THR A 207 -22.69 -0.82 -3.54
N ARG A 208 -22.03 -0.85 -2.37
CA ARG A 208 -21.45 0.34 -1.76
C ARG A 208 -20.06 0.05 -1.20
N ILE A 209 -19.07 0.83 -1.57
CA ILE A 209 -17.69 0.74 -1.13
C ILE A 209 -17.26 2.10 -0.57
N VAL A 210 -16.79 2.12 0.67
CA VAL A 210 -16.49 3.34 1.43
C VAL A 210 -15.06 3.29 1.93
N LEU A 211 -14.35 4.41 1.84
CA LEU A 211 -13.09 4.62 2.53
C LEU A 211 -13.33 5.23 3.91
N LEU A 212 -12.78 4.62 4.95
CA LEU A 212 -12.74 5.17 6.30
C LEU A 212 -11.28 5.24 6.74
N THR A 213 -10.76 6.43 7.01
CA THR A 213 -9.36 6.63 7.39
C THR A 213 -9.22 7.73 8.44
N GLY A 214 -8.09 7.77 9.14
CA GLY A 214 -7.71 8.90 10.00
C GLY A 214 -6.71 9.85 9.35
N ASP A 215 -6.37 9.61 8.08
CA ASP A 215 -5.46 10.45 7.30
C ASP A 215 -6.17 11.73 6.81
N ASP A 216 -5.39 12.71 6.35
CA ASP A 216 -5.93 13.97 5.82
C ASP A 216 -6.95 13.74 4.69
N GLY A 217 -8.04 14.52 4.70
CA GLY A 217 -9.12 14.44 3.72
C GLY A 217 -8.65 14.55 2.27
N ALA A 218 -7.69 15.42 1.96
CA ALA A 218 -7.17 15.57 0.60
C ALA A 218 -6.44 14.30 0.12
N ALA A 219 -5.75 13.59 1.01
CA ALA A 219 -5.09 12.32 0.68
C ALA A 219 -6.12 11.20 0.50
N ALA A 220 -7.16 11.17 1.33
CA ALA A 220 -8.23 10.17 1.26
C ALA A 220 -9.08 10.33 -0.02
N GLU A 221 -9.42 11.57 -0.39
CA GLU A 221 -10.16 11.87 -1.62
C GLU A 221 -9.40 11.44 -2.88
N LYS A 222 -8.09 11.64 -2.94
CA LYS A 222 -7.25 11.17 -4.07
C LYS A 222 -7.34 9.65 -4.24
N VAL A 223 -7.26 8.88 -3.16
CA VAL A 223 -7.38 7.41 -3.21
C VAL A 223 -8.79 7.01 -3.65
N SER A 224 -9.81 7.65 -3.08
CA SER A 224 -11.20 7.39 -3.44
C SER A 224 -11.50 7.66 -4.91
N ALA A 225 -11.01 8.78 -5.45
CA ALA A 225 -11.18 9.13 -6.85
C ALA A 225 -10.43 8.15 -7.77
N SER A 226 -9.25 7.70 -7.36
CA SER A 226 -8.44 6.74 -8.12
C SER A 226 -9.06 5.34 -8.17
N LEU A 227 -9.82 4.96 -7.14
CA LEU A 227 -10.46 3.65 -7.02
C LEU A 227 -11.97 3.66 -7.27
N ASP A 228 -12.55 4.82 -7.64
CA ASP A 228 -13.99 4.99 -7.86
C ASP A 228 -14.85 4.49 -6.69
N LEU A 229 -14.51 4.92 -5.47
CA LEU A 229 -15.25 4.58 -4.25
C LEU A 229 -16.46 5.50 -4.06
N ASP A 230 -17.49 5.01 -3.39
CA ASP A 230 -18.78 5.71 -3.30
C ASP A 230 -18.80 6.81 -2.22
N ALA A 231 -17.92 6.73 -1.22
CA ALA A 231 -17.80 7.73 -0.17
C ALA A 231 -16.45 7.67 0.56
N VAL A 232 -16.05 8.78 1.17
CA VAL A 232 -14.88 8.91 2.05
C VAL A 232 -15.30 9.50 3.38
N PHE A 233 -14.75 8.95 4.46
CA PHE A 233 -14.77 9.53 5.79
C PHE A 233 -13.32 9.59 6.29
N ALA A 234 -12.84 10.81 6.50
CA ALA A 234 -11.48 11.16 6.92
C ALA A 234 -11.56 12.12 8.12
#